data_AF-A0A964R272-F1
#
_entry.id   AF-A0A964R272-F1
#
_cell.length_a   1.000
_cell.length_b   1.000
_cell.length_c   1.000
_cell.angle_alpha   90.00
_cell.angle_beta   90.00
_cell.angle_gamma   90.00
#
_symmetry.space_group_name_H-M   'P 1'
#
loop_
_entity.id
_entity.type
_entity.pdbx_description
1 polymer ?
#
loop_
_entity_poly.entity_id
_entity_poly.type
_entity_poly.pdbx_seq_one_letter_code
_entity_poly.pdbx_strand_id
1 'polypeptide(L)' 'MPVAPYDSATYMFEQAFRNIDDVLRKEAGCTTELDYTEQSSWLLFLKYLAGLEEDKATEAALEALKKSLLHQAFTGEL' A
#
# COMPACT_ATOMS: atom_id res chain seq x y z
N MET A 1 -2.07 24.73 25.18
CA MET A 1 -0.90 23.88 25.46
C MET A 1 0.00 23.91 24.24
N PRO A 2 1.33 24.01 24.37
CA PRO A 2 2.25 23.89 23.24
C PRO A 2 2.34 22.42 22.82
N VAL A 3 1.94 22.14 21.58
CA VAL A 3 2.12 20.83 20.95
C VAL A 3 3.62 20.57 20.77
N ALA A 4 4.09 19.37 21.14
CA ALA A 4 5.45 18.94 20.83
C ALA A 4 5.69 19.03 19.31
N PRO A 5 6.91 19.33 18.83
CA PRO A 5 7.17 19.39 17.40
C PRO A 5 6.90 18.01 16.81
N TYR A 6 5.78 17.89 16.11
CA TYR A 6 5.40 16.68 15.40
C TYR A 6 6.51 16.34 14.40
N ASP A 7 6.90 15.07 14.33
CA ASP A 7 7.80 14.63 13.26
C ASP A 7 7.14 15.02 11.92
N SER A 8 7.91 15.67 11.04
CA SER A 8 7.46 16.12 9.73
C SER A 8 6.87 14.97 8.91
N ALA A 9 7.33 13.73 9.11
CA ALA A 9 6.76 12.55 8.47
C ALA A 9 5.32 12.30 8.92
N THR A 10 5.06 12.39 10.22
CA THR A 10 3.73 12.18 10.77
C THR A 10 2.78 13.31 10.36
N TYR A 11 3.27 14.56 10.26
CA TYR A 11 2.48 15.69 9.77
C TYR A 11 2.03 15.49 8.32
N MET A 12 2.95 15.04 7.45
CA MET A 12 2.62 14.73 6.05
C MET A 12 1.62 13.58 5.95
N PHE A 13 1.75 12.55 6.79
CA PHE A 13 0.79 11.43 6.83
C PHE A 13 -0.61 11.89 7.25
N GLU A 14 -0.72 12.66 8.33
CA GLU A 14 -2.00 13.18 8.81
C GLU A 14 -2.66 14.09 7.79
N GLN A 15 -1.89 14.95 7.12
CA GLN A 15 -2.41 15.83 6.09
C GLN A 15 -2.93 15.04 4.90
N ALA A 16 -2.20 14.01 4.46
CA ALA A 16 -2.65 13.12 3.39
C ALA A 16 -3.93 12.37 3.77
N PHE A 17 -3.98 11.82 4.99
CA PHE A 17 -5.15 11.12 5.50
C PHE A 17 -6.37 12.03 5.57
N ARG A 18 -6.21 13.24 6.10
CA ARG A 18 -7.27 14.26 6.15
C ARG A 18 -7.78 14.63 4.77
N ASN A 19 -6.90 14.76 3.79
CA ASN A 19 -7.31 15.06 2.42
C ASN A 19 -8.14 13.92 1.82
N ILE A 20 -7.76 12.66 2.08
CA ILE A 20 -8.51 11.48 1.61
C ILE A 20 -9.87 11.41 2.30
N ASP A 21 -9.91 11.53 3.64
CA ASP A 21 -11.13 11.53 4.45
C ASP A 21 -12.11 12.64 4.00
N ASP A 22 -11.60 13.85 3.76
CA ASP A 22 -12.39 14.97 3.27
C ASP A 22 -12.99 14.74 1.88
N VAL A 23 -12.25 14.07 0.98
CA VAL A 23 -12.72 13.74 -0.37
C VAL A 23 -13.82 12.68 -0.31
N LEU A 24 -13.60 11.59 0.44
CA LEU A 24 -14.58 10.51 0.59
C LEU A 24 -15.90 11.02 1.17
N ARG A 25 -15.85 11.83 2.24
CA ARG A 25 -17.07 12.39 2.85
C ARG A 25 -17.85 13.36 1.96
N LYS A 26 -17.20 13.98 0.98
CA LYS A 26 -17.83 14.95 0.06
C LYS A 26 -18.29 14.31 -1.25
N GLU A 27 -18.06 13.00 -1.44
CA GLU A 27 -18.43 12.32 -2.66
C GLU A 27 -19.96 12.25 -2.83
N ALA A 28 -20.44 12.51 -4.05
CA ALA A 28 -21.87 12.44 -4.38
C ALA A 28 -22.36 10.99 -4.26
N GLY A 29 -22.92 10.65 -3.10
CA GLY A 29 -23.30 9.28 -2.75
C GLY A 29 -22.90 8.89 -1.33
N CYS A 30 -21.99 9.61 -0.69
CA CYS A 30 -21.68 9.46 0.73
C CYS A 30 -22.67 10.25 1.58
N THR A 31 -23.88 9.70 1.78
CA THR A 31 -24.95 10.37 2.54
C THR A 31 -25.15 9.83 3.94
N THR A 32 -24.62 8.62 4.19
CA THR A 32 -24.70 7.91 5.45
C THR A 32 -23.33 7.39 5.89
N GLU A 33 -23.21 7.07 7.18
CA GLU A 33 -22.03 6.38 7.72
C GLU A 33 -21.78 5.01 7.06
N LEU A 34 -22.85 4.37 6.56
CA LEU A 34 -22.74 3.10 5.85
C LEU A 34 -22.07 3.30 4.48
N ASP A 35 -22.44 4.36 3.74
CA ASP A 35 -21.83 4.70 2.46
C ASP A 35 -20.33 4.98 2.62
N TYR A 36 -19.96 5.74 3.66
CA TYR A 36 -18.56 6.00 4.00
C TYR A 36 -17.79 4.71 4.35
N THR A 37 -18.42 3.81 5.12
CA THR A 37 -17.84 2.51 5.46
C THR A 37 -17.62 1.66 4.21
N GLU A 38 -18.57 1.66 3.28
CA GLU A 38 -18.44 0.96 2.01
C GLU A 38 -17.28 1.52 1.18
N GLN A 39 -17.21 2.84 0.97
CA GLN A 39 -16.15 3.48 0.20
C GLN A 39 -14.76 3.21 0.78
N SER A 40 -14.60 3.41 2.10
CA SER A 40 -13.33 3.16 2.77
C SER A 40 -12.94 1.68 2.76
N SER A 41 -13.91 0.75 2.80
CA SER A 41 -13.64 -0.69 2.67
C SER A 41 -13.10 -1.08 1.29
N TRP A 42 -13.61 -0.47 0.21
CA TRP A 42 -13.10 -0.68 -1.15
C TRP A 42 -11.67 -0.17 -1.31
N LEU A 43 -11.38 1.01 -0.76
CA LEU A 43 -10.03 1.57 -0.79
C LEU A 43 -9.02 0.67 -0.07
N LEU A 44 -9.38 0.14 1.11
CA LEU A 44 -8.56 -0.81 1.85
C LEU A 44 -8.38 -2.13 1.09
N PHE A 45 -9.44 -2.62 0.44
CA PHE A 45 -9.37 -3.83 -0.38
C PHE A 45 -8.41 -3.68 -1.57
N LEU A 46 -8.46 -2.54 -2.29
CA LEU A 46 -7.53 -2.26 -3.38
C LEU A 46 -6.09 -2.10 -2.88
N LYS A 47 -5.89 -1.43 -1.73
CA LYS A 47 -4.55 -1.33 -1.13
C LYS A 47 -3.99 -2.70 -0.74
N TYR A 48 -4.84 -3.59 -0.24
CA TYR A 48 -4.47 -4.97 0.05
C TYR A 48 -4.07 -5.73 -1.22
N LEU A 49 -4.87 -5.66 -2.29
CA LEU A 49 -4.53 -6.32 -3.56
C LEU A 49 -3.20 -5.81 -4.14
N ALA A 50 -2.96 -4.50 -4.08
CA ALA A 50 -1.70 -3.92 -4.54
C ALA A 50 -0.49 -4.44 -3.74
N GLY A 51 -0.60 -4.54 -2.40
CA GLY A 51 0.47 -5.11 -1.58
C GLY A 51 0.70 -6.60 -1.89
N LEU A 52 -0.39 -7.35 -2.09
CA LEU A 52 -0.31 -8.76 -2.45
C LEU A 52 0.33 -8.98 -3.83
N GLU A 53 0.11 -8.08 -4.79
CA GLU A 53 0.79 -8.10 -6.09
C GLU A 53 2.29 -7.80 -5.97
N GLU A 54 2.68 -6.86 -5.12
CA GLU A 54 4.08 -6.52 -4.84
C GLU A 54 4.83 -7.70 -4.20
N ASP A 55 4.20 -8.37 -3.23
CA ASP A 55 4.75 -9.57 -2.57
C ASP A 55 4.96 -10.68 -3.60
N LYS A 56 3.95 -10.96 -4.45
CA LYS A 56 4.06 -11.96 -5.51
C LYS A 56 5.14 -11.63 -6.54
N ALA A 57 5.29 -10.37 -6.91
CA ALA A 57 6.35 -9.93 -7.82
C ALA A 57 7.74 -10.15 -7.22
N THR A 58 7.88 -9.87 -5.92
CA THR A 58 9.12 -10.10 -5.17
C THR A 58 9.45 -11.59 -5.09
N GLU A 59 8.47 -12.44 -4.77
CA GLU A 59 8.63 -13.90 -4.76
C GLU A 59 9.05 -14.43 -6.13
N ALA A 60 8.41 -13.95 -7.21
CA ALA A 60 8.75 -14.35 -8.57
C ALA A 60 10.19 -13.96 -8.96
N ALA A 61 10.62 -12.76 -8.58
CA ALA A 61 11.99 -12.30 -8.81
C ALA A 61 13.02 -13.16 -8.05
N LEU A 62 12.71 -13.52 -6.80
CA LEU A 62 13.57 -14.37 -5.98
C LEU A 62 13.69 -15.79 -6.56
N GLU A 63 12.58 -16.38 -7.02
CA GLU A 63 12.58 -17.69 -7.68
C GLU A 63 13.32 -17.67 -9.03
N ALA A 64 13.21 -16.58 -9.81
CA ALA A 64 13.98 -16.42 -11.03
C ALA A 64 15.49 -16.35 -10.76
N LEU A 65 15.90 -15.57 -9.74
CA LEU A 65 17.29 -15.49 -9.30
C LEU A 65 17.82 -16.87 -8.86
N LYS A 66 17.05 -17.59 -8.05
CA LYS A 66 17.42 -18.94 -7.58
C LYS A 66 17.63 -19.91 -8.74
N LYS A 67 16.72 -19.91 -9.73
CA LYS A 67 16.85 -20.75 -10.94
C LYS A 67 18.10 -20.39 -11.75
N SER A 68 18.38 -19.10 -11.91
CA SER A 68 19.59 -18.63 -12.61
C SER A 68 20.87 -19.08 -11.90
N LEU A 69 20.94 -18.95 -10.58
CA LEU A 69 22.10 -19.39 -9.80
C LEU A 69 22.29 -20.90 -9.84
N LEU A 70 21.21 -21.68 -9.74
CA LEU A 70 21.27 -23.14 -9.87
C LEU A 70 21.74 -23.58 -11.26
N HIS A 71 21.29 -22.88 -12.30
CA HIS A 71 21.74 -23.14 -13.67
C HIS A 71 23.25 -22.90 -13.79
N GLN A 72 23.73 -21.73 -13.34
CA GLN A 72 25.15 -21.39 -13.38
C GLN A 72 26.03 -22.39 -12.59
N ALA A 73 25.58 -22.79 -11.41
CA ALA A 73 26.30 -23.77 -10.57
C ALA A 73 26.42 -25.16 -11.24
N PHE A 74 25.45 -25.54 -12.07
CA PHE A 74 25.43 -26.85 -12.73
C PHE A 74 26.09 -26.84 -14.12
N THR A 75 26.13 -25.69 -14.82
CA THR A 75 26.80 -25.55 -16.12
C THR A 75 28.31 -25.32 -16.00
N GLY A 76 28.82 -25.05 -14.79
CA GLY A 76 30.26 -24.88 -14.55
C GLY A 76 30.83 -23.54 -15.01
N GLU A 77 29.97 -22.57 -15.34
CA GLU A 77 30.34 -21.19 -15.63
C GLU A 77 30.45 -20.39 -14.32
N LEU A 78 31.53 -20.59 -13.56
CA LEU A 78 31.89 -19.75 -12.42
C LEU A 78 33.16 -18.95 -12.74
#